data_AF-A0A1G6M3Q8-F1
#
_entry.id   AF-A0A1G6M3Q8-F1
#
_cell.length_a   1.000
_cell.length_b   1.000
_cell.length_c   1.000
_cell.angle_alpha   90.00
_cell.angle_beta   90.00
_cell.angle_gamma   90.00
#
_symmetry.space_group_name_H-M   'P 1'
#
loop_
_entity.id
_entity.type
_entity.pdbx_description
1 polymer ?
#
loop_
_entity_poly.entity_id
_entity_poly.type
_entity_poly.pdbx_seq_one_letter_code
_entity_poly.pdbx_strand_id
1 'polypeptide(L)'
;MNLIPKIAEMLGVEIGEEFKLENHDDRSFKFAGTGLYEKTNIKDSYWSICSGLTLRDVLIGFLKIEKLPFEPKKGESYFYVGWGNGSEEISVYVTKFYDCDTCCHHKYSSNCFRTKAEAEREKYNVYERLTGKKWEHEQ
;
A
#
# COMPACT_ATOMS: atom_id res chain seq x y z
N MET A 1 10.46 -6.11 -25.93
CA MET A 1 10.29 -6.52 -24.52
C MET A 1 9.73 -5.33 -23.74
N ASN A 2 8.73 -5.54 -22.89
CA ASN A 2 8.15 -4.48 -22.06
C ASN A 2 8.70 -4.58 -20.63
N LEU A 3 9.34 -3.52 -20.13
CA LEU A 3 9.98 -3.50 -18.80
C LEU A 3 9.08 -2.96 -17.68
N ILE A 4 7.94 -2.36 -18.01
CA ILE A 4 7.09 -1.68 -17.02
C ILE A 4 6.65 -2.61 -15.87
N PRO A 5 6.25 -3.87 -16.09
CA PRO A 5 5.90 -4.79 -14.99
C PRO A 5 7.05 -5.01 -14.01
N LYS A 6 8.28 -5.17 -14.50
CA LYS A 6 9.46 -5.37 -13.66
C LYS A 6 9.83 -4.11 -12.88
N ILE A 7 9.70 -2.95 -13.53
CA ILE A 7 9.96 -1.66 -12.88
C ILE A 7 8.96 -1.43 -11.74
N ALA A 8 7.67 -1.68 -11.96
CA ALA A 8 6.64 -1.57 -10.94
C ALA A 8 6.96 -2.45 -9.72
N GLU A 9 7.31 -3.72 -9.96
CA GLU A 9 7.73 -4.67 -8.92
C GLU A 9 8.94 -4.16 -8.14
N MET A 10 10.00 -3.68 -8.83
CA MET A 10 11.20 -3.12 -8.19
C MET A 10 10.91 -1.88 -7.34
N LEU A 11 9.87 -1.12 -7.70
CA LEU A 11 9.40 0.05 -6.98
C LEU A 11 8.35 -0.28 -5.90
N GLY A 12 8.05 -1.57 -5.69
CA GLY A 12 7.16 -2.05 -4.63
C GLY A 12 5.67 -1.83 -4.88
N VAL A 13 5.24 -1.72 -6.14
CA VAL A 13 3.84 -1.54 -6.55
C VAL A 13 3.43 -2.54 -7.65
N GLU A 14 2.15 -2.90 -7.71
CA GLU A 14 1.61 -3.74 -8.78
C GLU A 14 1.18 -2.94 -10.01
N ILE A 15 1.11 -3.60 -11.17
CA ILE A 15 0.49 -3.01 -12.35
C ILE A 15 -0.98 -2.69 -12.05
N GLY A 16 -1.36 -1.44 -12.26
CA GLY A 16 -2.70 -0.93 -11.97
C GLY A 16 -2.91 -0.48 -10.53
N GLU A 17 -1.95 -0.68 -9.62
CA GLU A 17 -2.01 -0.16 -8.25
C GLU A 17 -1.90 1.37 -8.28
N GLU A 18 -2.84 2.04 -7.62
CA GLU A 18 -2.82 3.50 -7.47
C GLU A 18 -1.90 3.89 -6.31
N PHE A 19 -1.06 4.90 -6.55
CA PHE A 19 -0.15 5.47 -5.56
C PHE A 19 -0.05 6.98 -5.73
N LYS A 20 0.54 7.65 -4.74
CA LYS A 20 0.91 9.05 -4.80
C LYS A 20 2.41 9.21 -5.02
N LEU A 21 2.81 10.39 -5.47
CA LEU A 21 4.20 10.82 -5.43
C LEU A 21 4.35 11.92 -4.39
N GLU A 22 5.49 11.93 -3.72
CA GLU A 22 5.85 12.98 -2.76
C GLU A 22 5.62 14.38 -3.37
N ASN A 23 4.96 15.27 -2.63
CA ASN A 23 4.58 16.62 -3.05
C ASN A 23 3.57 16.72 -4.23
N HIS A 24 2.86 15.64 -4.58
CA HIS A 24 1.84 15.60 -5.62
C HIS A 24 0.46 15.15 -5.09
N ASP A 25 -0.06 15.85 -4.08
CA ASP A 25 -1.31 15.50 -3.41
C ASP A 25 -2.58 15.67 -4.27
N ASP A 26 -2.51 16.49 -5.31
CA ASP A 26 -3.61 16.75 -6.24
C ASP A 26 -3.75 15.68 -7.33
N ARG A 27 -2.87 14.67 -7.33
CA ARG A 27 -2.78 13.65 -8.36
C ARG A 27 -2.70 12.24 -7.80
N SER A 28 -3.05 11.30 -8.65
CA SER A 28 -2.84 9.87 -8.43
C SER A 28 -2.08 9.29 -9.61
N PHE A 29 -1.24 8.30 -9.36
CA PHE A 29 -0.37 7.67 -10.33
C PHE A 29 -0.57 6.15 -10.34
N LYS A 30 -0.25 5.51 -11.47
CA LYS A 30 -0.15 4.05 -11.55
C LYS A 30 0.74 3.62 -12.70
N PHE A 31 1.37 2.45 -12.60
CA PHE A 31 1.99 1.80 -13.75
C PHE A 31 0.93 0.99 -14.51
N ALA A 32 0.91 1.10 -15.84
CA ALA A 32 0.09 0.29 -16.73
C ALA A 32 0.91 -0.16 -17.96
N GLY A 33 0.31 -0.97 -18.84
CA GLY A 33 1.02 -1.71 -19.89
C GLY A 33 1.97 -0.90 -20.79
N THR A 34 1.83 0.42 -20.88
CA THR A 34 2.66 1.30 -21.72
C THR A 34 3.54 2.29 -20.94
N GLY A 35 3.39 2.43 -19.62
CA GLY A 35 4.16 3.41 -18.85
C GLY A 35 3.54 3.82 -17.51
N LEU A 36 3.98 4.98 -17.02
CA LEU A 36 3.40 5.67 -15.87
C LEU A 36 2.19 6.49 -16.34
N TYR A 37 1.09 6.37 -15.62
CA TYR A 37 -0.14 7.11 -15.86
C TYR A 37 -0.40 8.04 -14.69
N GLU A 38 -1.03 9.18 -14.96
CA GLU A 38 -1.49 10.12 -13.94
C GLU A 38 -2.97 10.47 -14.16
N LYS A 39 -3.64 10.86 -13.08
CA LYS A 39 -4.94 11.55 -13.11
C LYS A 39 -4.94 12.64 -12.04
N THR A 40 -5.68 13.72 -12.27
CA THR A 40 -5.98 14.67 -11.19
C THR A 40 -7.05 14.08 -10.27
N ASN A 41 -7.05 14.50 -9.00
CA ASN A 41 -8.04 14.05 -8.01
C ASN A 41 -9.39 14.79 -8.13
N ILE A 42 -9.63 15.44 -9.28
CA ILE A 42 -10.89 16.11 -9.61
C ILE A 42 -11.90 15.05 -10.07
N LYS A 43 -13.16 15.25 -9.70
CA LYS A 43 -14.27 14.40 -10.16
C LYS A 43 -14.27 14.32 -11.69
N ASP A 44 -14.48 13.12 -12.22
CA ASP A 44 -14.54 12.83 -13.66
C ASP A 44 -13.21 13.01 -14.44
N SER A 45 -12.07 13.08 -13.73
CA SER A 45 -10.75 13.03 -14.34
C SER A 45 -10.45 11.66 -14.95
N TYR A 46 -9.75 11.66 -16.09
CA TYR A 46 -9.35 10.44 -16.80
C TYR A 46 -7.86 10.17 -16.63
N TRP A 47 -7.51 8.89 -16.69
CA TRP A 47 -6.10 8.47 -16.72
C TRP A 47 -5.46 8.84 -18.04
N SER A 48 -4.34 9.56 -17.99
CA SER A 48 -3.49 9.87 -19.14
C SER A 48 -2.07 9.38 -18.92
N ILE A 49 -1.32 9.23 -20.01
CA ILE A 49 0.11 8.91 -19.93
C ILE A 49 0.82 10.11 -19.28
N CYS A 50 1.57 9.83 -18.21
CA CYS A 50 2.32 10.84 -17.49
C CYS A 50 3.56 11.27 -18.29
N SER A 51 4.06 12.48 -17.98
CA SER A 51 5.31 12.98 -18.56
C SER A 51 6.49 12.02 -18.36
N GLY A 52 7.31 11.87 -19.40
CA GLY A 52 8.56 11.11 -19.31
C GLY A 52 9.55 11.67 -18.28
N LEU A 53 9.46 12.95 -17.95
CA LEU A 53 10.26 13.57 -16.88
C LEU A 53 9.86 13.02 -15.51
N THR A 54 8.57 12.91 -15.24
CA THR A 54 8.07 12.35 -13.97
C THR A 54 8.48 10.89 -13.82
N LEU A 55 8.38 10.09 -14.91
CA LEU A 55 8.86 8.71 -14.89
C LEU A 55 10.37 8.65 -14.61
N ARG A 56 11.19 9.48 -15.27
CA ARG A 56 12.63 9.57 -14.99
C ARG A 56 12.88 9.88 -13.52
N ASP A 57 12.17 10.85 -12.96
CA ASP A 57 12.39 11.33 -11.60
C ASP A 57 12.01 10.27 -10.55
N VAL A 58 11.00 9.45 -10.81
CA VAL A 58 10.71 8.25 -10.00
C VAL A 58 11.82 7.21 -10.12
N LEU A 59 12.28 6.93 -11.34
CA LEU A 59 13.31 5.89 -11.60
C LEU A 59 14.66 6.21 -10.97
N ILE A 60 15.02 7.49 -10.86
CA ILE A 60 16.27 7.92 -10.21
C ILE A 60 16.08 8.19 -8.70
N GLY A 61 14.87 8.01 -8.16
CA GLY A 61 14.56 8.23 -6.76
C GLY A 61 14.44 9.70 -6.34
N PHE A 62 14.32 10.64 -7.29
CA PHE A 62 14.06 12.05 -6.99
C PHE A 62 12.62 12.27 -6.48
N LEU A 63 11.65 11.57 -7.07
CA LEU A 63 10.28 11.50 -6.56
C LEU A 63 10.04 10.13 -5.93
N LYS A 64 9.64 10.12 -4.65
CA LYS A 64 9.31 8.90 -3.93
C LYS A 64 7.86 8.51 -4.14
N ILE A 65 7.63 7.20 -4.21
CA ILE A 65 6.29 6.62 -4.22
C ILE A 65 5.75 6.58 -2.79
N GLU A 66 4.55 7.11 -2.62
CA GLU A 66 3.74 7.00 -1.43
C GLU A 66 2.57 6.05 -1.72
N LYS A 67 2.68 4.81 -1.20
CA LYS A 67 1.63 3.81 -1.39
C LYS A 67 0.37 4.21 -0.62
N LEU A 68 -0.79 3.98 -1.25
CA LEU A 68 -2.07 4.09 -0.57
C LEU A 68 -2.28 2.86 0.34
N PRO A 69 -3.00 3.01 1.47
CA PRO A 69 -3.43 1.86 2.25
C PRO A 69 -4.15 0.84 1.37
N PHE A 70 -3.82 -0.44 1.53
CA PHE A 70 -4.45 -1.48 0.71
C PHE A 70 -5.91 -1.67 1.13
N GLU A 71 -6.83 -1.51 0.18
CA GLU A 71 -8.26 -1.75 0.38
C GLU A 71 -8.69 -3.02 -0.36
N PRO A 72 -8.77 -4.18 0.33
CA PRO A 72 -9.16 -5.42 -0.32
C PRO A 72 -10.61 -5.38 -0.80
N LYS A 73 -10.88 -6.01 -1.94
CA LYS A 73 -12.23 -6.20 -2.49
C LYS A 73 -12.91 -7.40 -1.84
N LYS A 74 -14.24 -7.46 -1.91
CA LYS A 74 -15.00 -8.62 -1.42
C LYS A 74 -14.50 -9.92 -2.05
N GLY A 75 -14.12 -10.88 -1.22
CA GLY A 75 -13.54 -12.17 -1.57
C GLY A 75 -12.02 -12.16 -1.76
N GLU A 76 -11.38 -10.99 -1.80
CA GLU A 76 -9.92 -10.85 -1.92
C GLU A 76 -9.24 -11.19 -0.59
N SER A 77 -8.10 -11.87 -0.69
CA SER A 77 -7.30 -12.20 0.50
C SER A 77 -6.39 -11.03 0.86
N TYR A 78 -6.22 -10.79 2.15
CA TYR A 78 -5.34 -9.76 2.68
C TYR A 78 -4.66 -10.24 3.95
N PHE A 79 -3.49 -9.66 4.21
CA PHE A 79 -2.76 -9.87 5.44
C PHE A 79 -3.09 -8.77 6.45
N TYR A 80 -3.12 -9.11 7.73
CA TYR A 80 -3.32 -8.15 8.81
C TYR A 80 -2.44 -8.52 10.01
N VAL A 81 -2.14 -7.50 10.81
CA VAL A 81 -1.33 -7.63 12.02
C VAL A 81 -2.27 -7.80 13.22
N GLY A 82 -1.97 -8.77 14.09
CA GLY A 82 -2.75 -9.03 15.30
C GLY A 82 -1.89 -9.50 16.47
N TRP A 83 -2.40 -9.29 17.67
CA TRP A 83 -1.77 -9.70 18.92
C TRP A 83 -2.85 -10.13 19.93
N GLY A 84 -2.51 -11.04 20.82
CA GLY A 84 -3.39 -11.50 21.89
C GLY A 84 -3.10 -10.76 23.20
N ASN A 85 -4.06 -10.78 24.13
CA ASN A 85 -3.77 -10.36 25.49
C ASN A 85 -2.76 -11.32 26.11
N GLY A 86 -1.55 -10.83 26.40
CA GLY A 86 -0.45 -11.64 26.93
C GLY A 86 0.34 -12.43 25.89
N SER A 87 0.18 -12.15 24.58
CA SER A 87 1.07 -12.72 23.57
C SER A 87 2.46 -12.09 23.66
N GLU A 88 3.51 -12.91 23.63
CA GLU A 88 4.91 -12.48 23.62
C GLU A 88 5.35 -11.89 22.26
N GLU A 89 4.50 -12.02 21.22
CA GLU A 89 4.81 -11.55 19.87
C GLU A 89 3.61 -10.93 19.15
N ILE A 90 3.91 -10.02 18.22
CA ILE A 90 2.96 -9.54 17.20
C ILE A 90 3.05 -10.48 16.00
N SER A 91 1.89 -10.98 15.56
CA SER A 91 1.77 -11.94 14.47
C SER A 91 1.10 -11.34 13.23
N VAL A 92 1.41 -11.92 12.07
CA VAL A 92 0.76 -11.62 10.79
C VAL A 92 -0.15 -12.77 10.37
N TYR A 93 -1.41 -12.45 10.10
CA TYR A 93 -2.44 -13.40 9.69
C TYR A 93 -2.92 -13.10 8.27
N VAL A 94 -3.59 -14.05 7.64
CA VAL A 94 -4.24 -13.89 6.34
C VAL A 94 -5.71 -14.26 6.45
N THR A 95 -6.58 -13.48 5.81
CA THR A 95 -8.02 -13.77 5.72
C THR A 95 -8.59 -13.24 4.41
N LYS A 96 -9.89 -13.46 4.17
CA LYS A 96 -10.62 -12.92 3.03
C LYS A 96 -11.54 -11.78 3.47
N PHE A 97 -11.64 -10.75 2.65
CA PHE A 97 -12.51 -9.60 2.94
C PHE A 97 -13.98 -9.92 2.62
N TYR A 98 -14.87 -9.84 3.61
CA TYR A 98 -16.30 -10.15 3.44
C TYR A 98 -17.24 -9.04 3.93
N ASP A 99 -16.75 -7.81 4.12
CA ASP A 99 -17.55 -6.70 4.67
C ASP A 99 -18.19 -6.99 6.04
N CYS A 100 -17.58 -7.87 6.84
CA CYS A 100 -17.95 -8.04 8.25
C CYS A 100 -17.22 -7.02 9.15
N ASP A 101 -17.74 -6.79 10.35
CA ASP A 101 -17.20 -5.79 11.29
C ASP A 101 -15.69 -5.87 11.49
N THR A 102 -15.14 -7.08 11.64
CA THR A 102 -13.69 -7.30 11.78
C THR A 102 -12.92 -6.89 10.51
N CYS A 103 -13.42 -7.25 9.33
CA CYS A 103 -12.80 -6.85 8.07
C CYS A 103 -12.85 -5.33 7.87
N CYS A 104 -13.99 -4.71 8.20
CA CYS A 104 -14.15 -3.27 8.16
C CYS A 104 -13.19 -2.57 9.13
N HIS A 105 -13.03 -3.11 10.34
CA HIS A 105 -12.06 -2.60 11.31
C HIS A 105 -10.63 -2.63 10.78
N HIS A 106 -10.18 -3.74 10.17
CA HIS A 106 -8.86 -3.83 9.56
C HIS A 106 -8.67 -2.79 8.44
N LYS A 107 -9.70 -2.62 7.59
CA LYS A 107 -9.69 -1.64 6.51
C LYS A 107 -9.54 -0.21 7.03
N TYR A 108 -10.42 0.23 7.92
CA TYR A 108 -10.44 1.62 8.41
C TYR A 108 -9.25 1.96 9.30
N SER A 109 -8.58 0.96 9.87
CA SER A 109 -7.38 1.12 10.69
C SER A 109 -6.07 1.02 9.88
N SER A 110 -6.16 0.92 8.55
CA SER A 110 -5.03 0.70 7.65
C SER A 110 -4.18 -0.52 8.03
N ASN A 111 -4.84 -1.59 8.52
CA ASN A 111 -4.23 -2.86 8.92
C ASN A 111 -4.49 -3.96 7.87
N CYS A 112 -4.65 -3.56 6.61
CA CYS A 112 -4.75 -4.46 5.48
C CYS A 112 -3.48 -4.34 4.64
N PHE A 113 -2.88 -5.48 4.31
CA PHE A 113 -1.65 -5.56 3.52
C PHE A 113 -1.82 -6.56 2.39
N ARG A 114 -1.19 -6.27 1.25
CA ARG A 114 -1.27 -7.12 0.07
C ARG A 114 -0.40 -8.36 0.22
N THR A 115 0.76 -8.21 0.85
CA THR A 115 1.72 -9.30 1.06
C THR A 115 2.06 -9.51 2.54
N LYS A 116 2.44 -10.75 2.89
CA LYS A 116 2.94 -11.06 4.24
C LYS A 116 4.16 -10.20 4.59
N ALA A 117 5.08 -10.02 3.64
CA ALA A 117 6.32 -9.28 3.87
C ALA A 117 6.07 -7.79 4.18
N GLU A 118 5.06 -7.16 3.57
CA GLU A 118 4.64 -5.80 3.94
C GLU A 118 4.10 -5.74 5.37
N ALA A 119 3.20 -6.66 5.73
CA ALA A 119 2.65 -6.72 7.08
C ALA A 119 3.73 -6.96 8.14
N GLU A 120 4.71 -7.84 7.87
CA GLU A 120 5.82 -8.12 8.79
C GLU A 120 6.73 -6.90 9.01
N ARG A 121 6.97 -6.08 7.97
CA ARG A 121 7.75 -4.84 8.10
C ARG A 121 7.02 -3.79 8.94
N GLU A 122 5.70 -3.72 8.79
CA GLU A 122 4.86 -2.69 9.41
C GLU A 122 4.30 -3.09 10.78
N LYS A 123 4.49 -4.34 11.23
CA LYS A 123 3.77 -4.87 12.40
C LYS A 123 3.90 -4.05 13.69
N TYR A 124 5.09 -3.51 13.96
CA TYR A 124 5.32 -2.67 15.14
C TYR A 124 4.67 -1.28 14.99
N ASN A 125 4.72 -0.70 13.78
CA ASN A 125 4.06 0.58 13.48
C ASN A 125 2.53 0.45 13.61
N VAL A 126 1.97 -0.68 13.14
CA VAL A 126 0.55 -0.98 13.30
C VAL A 126 0.18 -1.07 14.77
N TYR A 127 0.93 -1.83 15.58
CA TYR A 127 0.67 -1.93 17.01
C TYR A 127 0.69 -0.57 17.71
N GLU A 128 1.72 0.25 17.45
CA GLU A 128 1.83 1.59 18.02
C GLU A 128 0.66 2.48 17.62
N ARG A 129 0.26 2.45 16.33
CA ARG A 129 -0.87 3.21 15.83
C ARG A 129 -2.20 2.81 16.45
N LEU A 130 -2.43 1.51 16.67
CA LEU A 130 -3.71 0.99 17.17
C LEU A 130 -3.84 1.02 18.68
N THR A 131 -2.74 1.00 19.42
CA THR A 131 -2.75 0.96 20.89
C THR A 131 -2.26 2.24 21.56
N GLY A 132 -1.50 3.08 20.82
CA GLY A 132 -0.79 4.23 21.37
C GLY A 132 0.45 3.85 22.20
N LYS A 133 0.90 2.59 22.16
CA LYS A 133 2.04 2.08 22.93
C LYS A 133 3.11 1.52 22.01
N LYS A 134 4.38 1.63 22.41
CA LYS A 134 5.46 0.90 21.73
C LYS A 134 5.46 -0.55 22.19
N TRP A 135 5.79 -1.45 21.27
CA TRP A 135 5.98 -2.85 21.63
C TRP A 135 7.30 -2.99 22.40
N GLU A 136 7.22 -3.33 23.68
CA GLU A 136 8.37 -3.55 24.54
C GLU A 136 8.89 -4.97 24.33
N HIS A 137 9.90 -5.13 23.47
CA HIS A 137 10.81 -6.27 23.60
C HIS A 137 11.91 -5.82 24.57
N GLU A 138 12.01 -6.45 25.75
CA GLU A 138 13.26 -6.45 26.50
C GLU A 138 14.36 -6.94 25.54
N GLN A 139 15.35 -6.07 25.29
CA GLN A 139 16.56 -6.40 24.51
C GLN A 139 17.46 -7.34 25.29
#